data_AF-A0ABD7P044-F1
#
_entry.id   AF-A0ABD7P044-F1
#
_cell.length_a   1.000
_cell.length_b   1.000
_cell.length_c   1.000
_cell.angle_alpha   90.00
_cell.angle_beta   90.00
_cell.angle_gamma   90.00
#
_symmetry.space_group_name_H-M   'P 1'
#
loop_
_entity.id
_entity.type
_entity.pdbx_description
1 polymer ?
#
loop_
_entity_poly.entity_id
_entity_poly.type
_entity_poly.pdbx_seq_one_letter_code
_entity_poly.pdbx_strand_id
1 'polypeptide(L)'
;MKTTLNFEAPSDLSVGTVRIQNSDQSIADWIATPDNRTFSTEDVSPGIYWAEVTPAGLAPQSVFFNVEEGKTNTVTLPSFSSLLSSGSKISFFDSDKQQTETMVPPWFTSDAAPLSSYAEWSSFGATPASEMIKIPTVEVKRRISLGLSEEQRGRETFNTYRGESKIEMFSGRLELQIPEDSERDHRLGHRVRLTATIEKVRIERCLLPLYQGGTQITVVASPFAPDDLELSITPVDPRLRALVRALDAGTSAEAQAVRDDIINTQHFSVLSKDPWATILIGLLSIRFSELFSLQDDVWLMLLTEHAAWAFDTHVIIASKHLSAAQGKRSQQQHSAVSQAIESLAKAQTAGSPYYRYTNQLFAELSSGIANYIKTNVDAIRPAIVRRFERLNTRWHRELPLQRGFGPTFSWLARDLNILKTRKVLTPNRTPSGRLSAHNTLVIFQGEISAGKITLLRAGQKSVNTSPPSARDNLLEADFAFPRQLFSEDSPALPAFSRPVMFPDDPNKDRFGGQMESEGFILKVKFEDTNSRDWKTVILTVQAPRATNVGIGDFAWFSLHPTFSPSLIKVAFRGQRAQLRLQVWGGFTAGVWITKNNVELECDLSSLAMAPDIIKLR
;
A
#
# COMPACT_ATOMS: atom_id res chain seq x y z
N MET A 1 32.82 10.48 31.63
CA MET A 1 32.78 10.89 30.21
C MET A 1 31.32 11.07 29.84
N LYS A 2 30.96 12.06 29.02
CA LYS A 2 29.54 12.23 28.62
C LYS A 2 29.18 11.17 27.59
N THR A 3 28.13 10.41 27.86
CA THR A 3 27.55 9.46 26.90
C THR A 3 26.29 10.11 26.33
N THR A 4 26.21 10.22 25.00
CA THR A 4 25.10 10.89 24.31
C THR A 4 24.36 9.89 23.44
N LEU A 5 23.04 10.01 23.38
CA LEU A 5 22.18 9.25 22.45
C LEU A 5 21.49 10.20 21.47
N ASN A 6 21.72 9.96 20.18
CA ASN A 6 21.01 10.57 19.07
C ASN A 6 20.21 9.49 18.35
N PHE A 7 18.90 9.62 18.31
CA PHE A 7 18.00 8.66 17.70
C PHE A 7 17.19 9.32 16.59
N GLU A 8 17.12 8.69 15.42
CA GLU A 8 16.24 9.08 14.33
C GLU A 8 15.27 7.93 14.01
N ALA A 9 13.97 8.22 14.12
CA ALA A 9 12.89 7.31 13.77
C ALA A 9 12.84 7.05 12.24
N PRO A 10 12.18 5.98 11.78
CA PRO A 10 12.16 5.60 10.36
C PRO A 10 11.77 6.75 9.42
N SER A 11 12.46 6.84 8.28
CA SER A 11 12.28 7.96 7.34
C SER A 11 10.90 8.03 6.67
N ASP A 12 10.21 6.90 6.54
CA ASP A 12 8.85 6.77 5.99
C ASP A 12 7.75 6.73 7.08
N LEU A 13 8.13 6.98 8.34
CA LEU A 13 7.19 7.13 9.45
C LEU A 13 6.37 8.41 9.23
N SER A 14 5.05 8.24 9.13
CA SER A 14 4.13 9.36 8.92
C SER A 14 3.62 9.96 10.22
N VAL A 15 3.09 9.13 11.13
CA VAL A 15 2.69 9.55 12.48
C VAL A 15 2.64 8.29 13.34
N GLY A 16 3.15 8.39 14.56
CA GLY A 16 3.11 7.30 15.53
C GLY A 16 3.88 7.58 16.80
N THR A 17 3.71 6.72 17.79
CA THR A 17 4.45 6.81 19.04
C THR A 17 5.82 6.13 18.91
N VAL A 18 6.86 6.78 19.40
CA VAL A 18 8.19 6.21 19.57
C VAL A 18 8.55 6.22 21.05
N ARG A 19 8.89 5.05 21.57
CA ARG A 19 9.30 4.86 22.96
C ARG A 19 10.69 4.29 23.04
N ILE A 20 11.59 4.95 23.77
CA ILE A 20 12.96 4.47 24.02
C ILE A 20 13.09 4.17 25.52
N GLN A 21 13.58 2.99 25.83
CA GLN A 21 13.71 2.51 27.21
C GLN A 21 14.93 1.58 27.34
N ASN A 22 15.43 1.48 28.57
CA ASN A 22 16.39 0.47 28.99
C ASN A 22 15.79 -0.36 30.14
N SER A 23 16.55 -1.30 30.71
CA SER A 23 16.06 -2.19 31.79
C SER A 23 15.56 -1.43 33.03
N ASP A 24 16.05 -0.21 33.23
CA ASP A 24 15.92 0.52 34.50
C ASP A 24 14.91 1.68 34.40
N GLN A 25 14.75 2.27 33.21
CA GLN A 25 13.94 3.48 33.01
C GLN A 25 13.47 3.70 31.56
N SER A 26 12.36 4.44 31.43
CA SER A 26 11.90 5.02 30.17
C SER A 26 12.66 6.32 29.90
N ILE A 27 13.28 6.44 28.73
CA ILE A 27 14.15 7.55 28.34
C ILE A 27 13.37 8.59 27.54
N ALA A 28 12.52 8.12 26.63
CA ALA A 28 11.72 8.97 25.76
C ALA A 28 10.39 8.30 25.42
N ASP A 29 9.32 9.08 25.40
CA ASP A 29 8.02 8.71 24.83
C ASP A 29 7.49 9.95 24.11
N TRP A 30 7.41 9.90 22.79
CA TRP A 30 6.89 11.02 22.00
C TRP A 30 6.14 10.55 20.76
N ILE A 31 5.38 11.46 20.18
CA ILE A 31 4.71 11.25 18.90
C ILE A 31 5.62 11.79 17.81
N ALA A 32 6.16 10.89 17.00
CA ALA A 32 6.99 11.24 15.87
C ALA A 32 6.11 11.57 14.65
N THR A 33 6.45 12.63 13.95
CA THR A 33 5.86 13.10 12.68
C THR A 33 6.99 13.28 11.66
N PRO A 34 6.73 13.53 10.36
CA PRO A 34 7.80 13.64 9.37
C PRO A 34 8.73 14.82 9.64
N ASP A 35 8.22 15.85 10.31
CA ASP A 35 8.94 17.06 10.69
C ASP A 35 9.52 16.99 12.12
N ASN A 36 9.23 15.91 12.86
CA ASN A 36 9.73 15.66 14.23
C ASN A 36 10.04 14.17 14.46
N ARG A 37 11.17 13.70 13.89
CA ARG A 37 11.61 12.29 13.98
C ARG A 37 12.82 12.06 14.89
N THR A 38 13.49 13.12 15.31
CA THR A 38 14.79 13.05 15.97
C THR A 38 14.65 13.28 17.46
N PHE A 39 15.35 12.47 18.26
CA PHE A 39 15.48 12.62 19.70
C PHE A 39 16.96 12.66 20.07
N SER A 40 17.34 13.56 20.97
CA SER A 40 18.71 13.67 21.47
C SER A 40 18.72 13.92 22.97
N THR A 41 19.58 13.21 23.69
CA THR A 41 19.80 13.39 25.13
C THR A 41 21.26 13.13 25.51
N GLU A 42 21.73 13.85 26.53
CA GLU A 42 23.05 13.65 27.14
C GLU A 42 22.95 12.82 28.43
N ASP A 43 24.10 12.36 28.91
CA ASP A 43 24.29 11.69 30.21
C ASP A 43 23.46 10.40 30.40
N VAL A 44 23.33 9.59 29.35
CA VAL A 44 22.66 8.27 29.40
C VAL A 44 23.59 7.16 29.92
N SER A 45 23.04 6.22 30.69
CA SER A 45 23.77 5.05 31.16
C SER A 45 24.19 4.14 30.00
N PRO A 46 25.44 3.66 29.92
CA PRO A 46 25.82 2.63 28.94
C PRO A 46 25.00 1.35 29.13
N GLY A 47 24.73 0.62 28.04
CA GLY A 47 24.01 -0.66 28.09
C GLY A 47 23.05 -0.88 26.92
N ILE A 48 22.16 -1.86 27.08
CA ILE A 48 21.18 -2.25 26.06
C ILE A 48 19.92 -1.40 26.19
N TYR A 49 19.51 -0.84 25.05
CA TYR A 49 18.28 -0.07 24.91
C TYR A 49 17.39 -0.72 23.85
N TRP A 50 16.11 -0.41 23.90
CA TRP A 50 15.20 -0.71 22.80
C TRP A 50 14.25 0.43 22.51
N ALA A 51 13.99 0.62 21.22
CA ALA A 51 13.01 1.55 20.69
C ALA A 51 11.80 0.78 20.17
N GLU A 52 10.61 1.08 20.69
CA GLU A 52 9.33 0.62 20.13
C GLU A 52 8.75 1.72 19.24
N VAL A 53 8.61 1.43 17.95
CA VAL A 53 8.02 2.31 16.95
C VAL A 53 6.62 1.80 16.64
N THR A 54 5.61 2.61 16.96
CA THR A 54 4.19 2.26 16.81
C THR A 54 3.50 3.27 15.90
N PRO A 55 3.51 3.08 14.56
CA PRO A 55 2.78 3.96 13.67
C PRO A 55 1.26 3.80 13.84
N ALA A 56 0.52 4.89 13.68
CA ALA A 56 -0.94 4.88 13.78
C ALA A 56 -1.55 3.83 12.82
N GLY A 57 -2.34 2.90 13.35
CA GLY A 57 -3.02 1.86 12.58
C GLY A 57 -2.14 0.71 12.06
N LEU A 58 -0.86 0.64 12.45
CA LEU A 58 0.03 -0.48 12.11
C LEU A 58 0.54 -1.20 13.35
N ALA A 59 1.00 -2.44 13.16
CA ALA A 59 1.62 -3.21 14.22
C ALA A 59 2.98 -2.61 14.63
N PRO A 60 3.29 -2.53 15.94
CA PRO A 60 4.56 -1.99 16.41
C PRO A 60 5.76 -2.81 15.95
N GLN A 61 6.91 -2.14 15.83
CA GLN A 61 8.22 -2.74 15.58
C GLN A 61 9.17 -2.32 16.68
N SER A 62 9.90 -3.28 17.25
CA SER A 62 10.91 -3.05 18.26
C SER A 62 12.31 -3.18 17.66
N VAL A 63 13.19 -2.23 17.96
CA VAL A 63 14.59 -2.26 17.56
C VAL A 63 15.48 -2.17 18.79
N PHE A 64 16.34 -3.16 18.99
CA PHE A 64 17.33 -3.20 20.08
C PHE A 64 18.65 -2.58 19.64
N PHE A 65 19.34 -1.84 20.50
CA PHE A 65 20.65 -1.25 20.22
C PHE A 65 21.50 -1.12 21.48
N ASN A 66 22.81 -1.06 21.30
CA ASN A 66 23.77 -0.88 22.38
C ASN A 66 24.21 0.60 22.47
N VAL A 67 24.34 1.11 23.69
CA VAL A 67 24.85 2.45 23.99
C VAL A 67 26.21 2.30 24.67
N GLU A 68 27.25 2.79 24.01
CA GLU A 68 28.63 2.69 24.47
C GLU A 68 29.04 3.87 25.34
N GLU A 69 29.81 3.58 26.39
CA GLU A 69 30.28 4.58 27.35
C GLU A 69 31.18 5.64 26.72
N GLY A 70 30.92 6.91 27.04
CA GLY A 70 31.76 8.04 26.64
C GLY A 70 31.74 8.36 25.14
N LYS A 71 30.82 7.73 24.37
CA LYS A 71 30.64 7.98 22.94
C LYS A 71 29.33 8.72 22.64
N THR A 72 29.29 9.31 21.45
CA THR A 72 28.06 9.79 20.82
C THR A 72 27.43 8.65 20.02
N ASN A 73 26.41 8.03 20.59
CA ASN A 73 25.71 6.89 20.00
C ASN A 73 24.63 7.41 19.06
N THR A 74 24.81 7.21 17.75
CA THR A 74 23.84 7.60 16.73
C THR A 74 23.12 6.36 16.20
N VAL A 75 21.79 6.37 16.29
CA VAL A 75 20.90 5.28 15.89
C VAL A 75 19.92 5.82 14.86
N THR A 76 20.11 5.50 13.59
CA THR A 76 19.23 5.91 12.49
C THR A 76 18.49 4.70 11.97
N LEU A 77 17.18 4.62 12.24
CA LEU A 77 16.41 3.46 11.83
C LEU A 77 16.16 3.43 10.31
N PRO A 78 16.16 2.24 9.67
CA PRO A 78 15.77 2.10 8.28
C PRO A 78 14.28 2.41 8.13
N SER A 79 13.79 2.45 6.88
CA SER A 79 12.36 2.62 6.63
C SER A 79 11.53 1.57 7.40
N PHE A 80 10.39 1.99 7.92
CA PHE A 80 9.42 1.14 8.59
C PHE A 80 8.93 0.04 7.66
N SER A 81 8.77 0.34 6.37
CA SER A 81 8.48 -0.65 5.34
C SER A 81 9.55 -1.76 5.30
N SER A 82 10.83 -1.41 5.45
CA SER A 82 11.93 -2.38 5.57
C SER A 82 11.87 -3.14 6.89
N LEU A 83 11.59 -2.49 8.03
CA LEU A 83 11.46 -3.16 9.33
C LEU A 83 10.37 -4.25 9.30
N LEU A 84 9.20 -3.94 8.71
CA LEU A 84 8.12 -4.91 8.50
C LEU A 84 8.52 -6.11 7.62
N SER A 85 9.50 -5.94 6.72
CA SER A 85 9.93 -7.00 5.80
C SER A 85 10.75 -8.11 6.45
N SER A 86 11.30 -7.86 7.65
CA SER A 86 12.03 -8.86 8.45
C SER A 86 11.16 -10.09 8.76
N GLY A 87 9.84 -9.90 8.81
CA GLY A 87 8.86 -10.90 9.22
C GLY A 87 8.86 -11.17 10.73
N SER A 88 9.70 -10.46 11.51
CA SER A 88 9.68 -10.39 12.97
C SER A 88 9.18 -9.01 13.40
N LYS A 89 8.55 -8.91 14.58
CA LYS A 89 8.25 -7.60 15.20
C LYS A 89 9.48 -6.99 15.87
N ILE A 90 10.60 -7.70 15.87
CA ILE A 90 11.83 -7.37 16.58
C ILE A 90 12.98 -7.37 15.57
N SER A 91 13.82 -6.35 15.61
CA SER A 91 15.07 -6.25 14.86
C SER A 91 16.18 -5.71 15.79
N PHE A 92 17.44 -5.81 15.37
CA PHE A 92 18.60 -5.38 16.15
C PHE A 92 19.42 -4.37 15.33
N PHE A 93 19.82 -3.26 15.92
CA PHE A 93 20.65 -2.26 15.28
C PHE A 93 22.10 -2.45 15.72
N ASP A 94 22.98 -2.63 14.73
CA ASP A 94 24.43 -2.72 14.90
C ASP A 94 25.01 -1.29 14.82
N SER A 95 25.55 -0.81 15.94
CA SER A 95 26.13 0.53 16.08
C SER A 95 27.42 0.72 15.26
N ASP A 96 28.21 -0.35 15.09
CA ASP A 96 29.45 -0.32 14.33
C ASP A 96 29.18 -0.26 12.82
N LYS A 97 28.19 -1.03 12.37
CA LYS A 97 27.81 -1.09 10.94
C LYS A 97 26.77 -0.04 10.55
N GLN A 98 26.18 0.65 11.52
CA GLN A 98 25.08 1.60 11.33
C GLN A 98 23.92 0.99 10.53
N GLN A 99 23.59 -0.27 10.82
CA GLN A 99 22.60 -1.04 10.06
C GLN A 99 21.74 -1.90 10.98
N THR A 100 20.48 -2.11 10.58
CA THR A 100 19.59 -3.04 11.28
C THR A 100 19.73 -4.44 10.71
N GLU A 101 19.95 -5.39 11.60
CA GLU A 101 20.07 -6.81 11.38
C GLU A 101 18.85 -7.56 11.95
N THR A 102 18.52 -8.69 11.34
CA THR A 102 17.45 -9.59 11.82
C THR A 102 17.97 -10.68 12.75
N MET A 103 19.29 -10.84 12.88
CA MET A 103 19.90 -11.87 13.73
C MET A 103 20.19 -11.30 15.10
N VAL A 104 20.02 -12.13 16.14
CA VAL A 104 20.37 -11.76 17.52
C VAL A 104 21.89 -11.57 17.58
N PRO A 105 22.39 -10.37 17.91
CA PRO A 105 23.81 -10.13 18.00
C PRO A 105 24.45 -10.84 19.20
N PRO A 106 25.77 -11.15 19.15
CA PRO A 106 26.46 -11.83 20.25
C PRO A 106 26.45 -11.06 21.58
N TRP A 107 26.31 -9.73 21.51
CA TRP A 107 26.25 -8.85 22.68
C TRP A 107 24.89 -8.89 23.39
N PHE A 108 23.85 -9.45 22.77
CA PHE A 108 22.51 -9.50 23.35
C PHE A 108 22.32 -10.79 24.16
N THR A 109 22.16 -10.66 25.48
CA THR A 109 21.87 -11.79 26.39
C THR A 109 20.44 -11.74 26.89
N SER A 110 19.73 -12.88 26.91
CA SER A 110 18.32 -12.97 27.32
C SER A 110 18.06 -12.56 28.76
N ASP A 111 19.09 -12.58 29.60
CA ASP A 111 19.00 -12.29 31.04
C ASP A 111 19.02 -10.78 31.34
N ALA A 112 19.32 -9.94 30.35
CA ALA A 112 19.54 -8.50 30.52
C ALA A 112 18.27 -7.64 30.35
N ALA A 113 17.10 -8.22 30.08
CA ALA A 113 15.89 -7.44 29.80
C ALA A 113 14.63 -8.01 30.47
N PRO A 114 13.84 -7.19 31.20
CA PRO A 114 12.51 -7.58 31.67
C PRO A 114 11.51 -7.48 30.51
N LEU A 115 11.60 -8.37 29.53
CA LEU A 115 10.70 -8.36 28.37
C LEU A 115 9.73 -9.53 28.44
N SER A 116 8.52 -9.25 28.92
CA SER A 116 7.35 -10.09 28.66
C SER A 116 7.15 -10.38 27.16
N SER A 117 7.55 -9.45 26.28
CA SER A 117 7.53 -9.60 24.82
C SER A 117 8.62 -10.51 24.25
N TYR A 118 9.78 -10.66 24.93
CA TYR A 118 10.82 -11.61 24.56
C TYR A 118 10.55 -13.01 25.14
N ALA A 119 9.91 -13.07 26.31
CA ALA A 119 9.41 -14.33 26.89
C ALA A 119 8.27 -14.96 26.06
N GLU A 120 7.41 -14.14 25.44
CA GLU A 120 6.49 -14.62 24.40
C GLU A 120 7.25 -15.20 23.19
N TRP A 121 8.41 -14.66 22.83
CA TRP A 121 9.28 -15.18 21.77
C TRP A 121 9.99 -16.49 22.13
N SER A 122 10.49 -16.64 23.36
CA SER A 122 11.07 -17.91 23.82
C SER A 122 10.00 -19.00 23.96
N SER A 123 8.74 -18.61 24.24
CA SER A 123 7.57 -19.49 24.25
C SER A 123 6.97 -19.74 22.85
N PHE A 124 7.26 -18.89 21.86
CA PHE A 124 6.86 -19.01 20.45
C PHE A 124 8.06 -19.09 19.48
N GLY A 125 9.10 -19.82 19.88
CA GLY A 125 10.04 -20.44 18.94
C GLY A 125 11.26 -19.59 18.55
N ALA A 126 12.21 -19.47 19.47
CA ALA A 126 13.60 -19.78 19.13
C ALA A 126 13.84 -21.30 19.25
N THR A 127 13.02 -22.10 18.57
CA THR A 127 13.33 -23.53 18.43
C THR A 127 14.43 -23.69 17.39
N PRO A 128 15.44 -24.55 17.63
CA PRO A 128 16.24 -25.05 16.52
C PRO A 128 15.28 -25.57 15.45
N ALA A 129 15.65 -25.44 14.16
CA ALA A 129 14.81 -25.65 12.98
C ALA A 129 14.03 -27.00 12.91
N SER A 130 14.22 -27.88 13.88
CA SER A 130 13.57 -29.17 14.08
C SER A 130 12.13 -29.11 14.62
N GLU A 131 11.70 -28.06 15.33
CA GLU A 131 10.36 -28.07 15.99
C GLU A 131 9.65 -26.70 15.97
N MET A 132 9.21 -26.23 14.80
CA MET A 132 8.12 -25.25 14.76
C MET A 132 6.79 -25.99 14.96
N ILE A 133 6.00 -25.58 15.95
CA ILE A 133 4.57 -25.93 16.00
C ILE A 133 3.97 -25.44 14.69
N LYS A 134 3.69 -26.39 13.79
CA LYS A 134 3.00 -26.11 12.52
C LYS A 134 1.58 -25.70 12.86
N ILE A 135 1.36 -24.41 13.09
CA ILE A 135 0.00 -23.88 13.03
C ILE A 135 -0.50 -24.20 11.62
N PRO A 136 -1.59 -24.95 11.46
CA PRO A 136 -2.04 -25.41 10.16
C PRO A 136 -2.40 -24.18 9.33
N THR A 137 -1.55 -23.87 8.35
CA THR A 137 -1.83 -22.85 7.35
C THR A 137 -2.79 -23.44 6.32
N VAL A 138 -3.70 -22.61 5.82
CA VAL A 138 -4.64 -23.04 4.78
C VAL A 138 -3.92 -23.00 3.43
N GLU A 139 -3.64 -24.18 2.86
CA GLU A 139 -2.97 -24.33 1.55
C GLU A 139 -3.89 -24.15 0.33
N VAL A 140 -5.04 -23.49 0.51
CA VAL A 140 -5.95 -23.21 -0.61
C VAL A 140 -5.34 -22.14 -1.49
N LYS A 141 -4.94 -22.54 -2.70
CA LYS A 141 -4.45 -21.62 -3.74
C LYS A 141 -5.61 -20.91 -4.40
N ARG A 142 -5.53 -19.59 -4.51
CA ARG A 142 -6.50 -18.78 -5.24
C ARG A 142 -5.81 -17.81 -6.18
N ARG A 143 -6.33 -17.67 -7.40
CA ARG A 143 -5.87 -16.63 -8.31
C ARG A 143 -6.30 -15.25 -7.82
N ILE A 144 -5.38 -14.31 -7.90
CA ILE A 144 -5.63 -12.89 -7.67
C ILE A 144 -5.20 -12.06 -8.87
N SER A 145 -5.92 -10.97 -9.13
CA SER A 145 -5.53 -9.98 -10.12
C SER A 145 -5.91 -8.59 -9.64
N LEU A 146 -5.03 -7.63 -9.89
CA LEU A 146 -5.22 -6.21 -9.59
C LEU A 146 -5.14 -5.43 -10.89
N GLY A 147 -6.05 -4.48 -11.06
CA GLY A 147 -6.08 -3.70 -12.28
C GLY A 147 -6.67 -2.31 -12.08
N LEU A 148 -6.19 -1.39 -12.92
CA LEU A 148 -6.53 0.02 -12.90
C LEU A 148 -7.38 0.36 -14.10
N SER A 149 -8.40 1.18 -13.86
CA SER A 149 -9.27 1.70 -14.90
C SER A 149 -9.55 3.17 -14.63
N GLU A 150 -9.69 3.97 -15.68
CA GLU A 150 -9.84 5.42 -15.61
C GLU A 150 -11.14 5.86 -16.27
N GLU A 151 -11.82 6.80 -15.66
CA GLU A 151 -13.07 7.34 -16.17
C GLU A 151 -12.87 8.16 -17.44
N GLN A 152 -13.72 7.92 -18.45
CA GLN A 152 -13.86 8.79 -19.62
C GLN A 152 -15.13 9.64 -19.53
N ARG A 153 -14.98 10.97 -19.66
CA ARG A 153 -16.06 11.93 -19.93
C ARG A 153 -17.20 11.95 -18.89
N GLY A 154 -16.90 11.87 -17.60
CA GLY A 154 -17.83 12.17 -16.50
C GLY A 154 -19.06 11.25 -16.38
N ARG A 155 -19.03 10.07 -17.01
CA ARG A 155 -20.02 8.99 -16.83
C ARG A 155 -19.31 7.80 -16.18
N GLU A 156 -20.05 6.87 -15.57
CA GLU A 156 -19.51 5.60 -15.02
C GLU A 156 -18.90 4.64 -16.08
N THR A 157 -18.44 5.16 -17.22
CA THR A 157 -17.68 4.47 -18.25
C THR A 157 -16.19 4.58 -17.94
N PHE A 158 -15.59 3.44 -17.60
CA PHE A 158 -14.16 3.30 -17.35
C PHE A 158 -13.46 2.66 -18.54
N ASN A 159 -12.28 3.17 -18.87
CA ASN A 159 -11.36 2.65 -19.87
C ASN A 159 -10.02 2.27 -19.20
N THR A 160 -9.07 1.76 -19.99
CA THR A 160 -7.73 1.40 -19.53
C THR A 160 -6.99 2.63 -19.01
N TYR A 161 -6.42 2.53 -17.80
CA TYR A 161 -5.56 3.55 -17.21
C TYR A 161 -4.28 3.73 -18.03
N ARG A 162 -3.84 4.99 -18.20
CA ARG A 162 -2.71 5.34 -19.07
C ARG A 162 -1.40 5.66 -18.34
N GLY A 163 -1.42 5.73 -17.01
CA GLY A 163 -0.23 6.03 -16.22
C GLY A 163 0.63 4.82 -15.91
N GLU A 164 1.74 5.07 -15.23
CA GLU A 164 2.73 4.06 -14.86
C GLU A 164 2.43 3.41 -13.50
N SER A 165 3.06 2.27 -13.23
CA SER A 165 3.05 1.62 -11.93
C SER A 165 4.36 0.90 -11.65
N LYS A 166 4.88 1.04 -10.44
CA LYS A 166 6.06 0.33 -9.94
C LYS A 166 5.64 -0.77 -8.95
N ILE A 167 6.41 -1.84 -8.87
CA ILE A 167 6.12 -2.97 -7.99
C ILE A 167 7.35 -3.33 -7.16
N GLU A 168 7.15 -3.40 -5.85
CA GLU A 168 8.10 -3.96 -4.90
C GLU A 168 7.48 -5.17 -4.20
N MET A 169 8.27 -6.24 -4.06
CA MET A 169 7.80 -7.49 -3.47
C MET A 169 8.58 -7.82 -2.20
N PHE A 170 7.83 -8.06 -1.14
CA PHE A 170 8.30 -8.51 0.15
C PHE A 170 7.71 -9.88 0.46
N SER A 171 8.25 -10.58 1.46
CA SER A 171 7.73 -11.89 1.88
C SER A 171 6.28 -11.77 2.39
N GLY A 172 5.29 -12.16 1.58
CA GLY A 172 3.86 -12.14 1.92
C GLY A 172 3.16 -10.77 1.74
N ARG A 173 3.89 -9.77 1.24
CA ARG A 173 3.40 -8.42 0.99
C ARG A 173 3.86 -7.92 -0.38
N LEU A 174 2.92 -7.32 -1.10
CA LEU A 174 3.15 -6.67 -2.39
C LEU A 174 2.89 -5.16 -2.21
N GLU A 175 3.80 -4.33 -2.70
CA GLU A 175 3.63 -2.88 -2.71
C GLU A 175 3.66 -2.39 -4.16
N LEU A 176 2.61 -1.67 -4.55
CA LEU A 176 2.44 -1.11 -5.88
C LEU A 176 2.41 0.40 -5.74
N GLN A 177 3.28 1.10 -6.45
CA GLN A 177 3.32 2.55 -6.42
C GLN A 177 2.84 3.10 -7.77
N ILE A 178 1.89 4.01 -7.73
CA ILE A 178 1.54 4.88 -8.85
C ILE A 178 2.24 6.21 -8.62
N PRO A 179 3.25 6.57 -9.44
CA PRO A 179 3.94 7.84 -9.30
C PRO A 179 3.00 9.03 -9.55
N GLU A 180 3.41 10.22 -9.12
CA GLU A 180 2.73 11.46 -9.51
C GLU A 180 2.82 11.66 -11.02
N ASP A 181 1.71 12.03 -11.63
CA ASP A 181 1.60 12.39 -13.03
C ASP A 181 1.52 13.92 -13.12
N SER A 182 2.64 14.56 -13.44
CA SER A 182 2.76 16.03 -13.46
C SER A 182 1.92 16.70 -14.54
N GLU A 183 1.47 15.96 -15.55
CA GLU A 183 0.59 16.46 -16.61
C GLU A 183 -0.90 16.39 -16.21
N ARG A 184 -1.21 15.67 -15.12
CA ARG A 184 -2.59 15.45 -14.68
C ARG A 184 -3.12 16.65 -13.90
N ASP A 185 -4.22 17.23 -14.38
CA ASP A 185 -4.97 18.20 -13.58
C ASP A 185 -5.85 17.49 -12.53
N HIS A 186 -5.39 17.51 -11.28
CA HIS A 186 -6.10 16.93 -10.13
C HIS A 186 -7.45 17.62 -9.83
N ARG A 187 -7.69 18.83 -10.35
CA ARG A 187 -8.93 19.59 -10.14
C ARG A 187 -10.07 19.14 -11.08
N LEU A 188 -9.74 18.47 -12.18
CA LEU A 188 -10.75 17.99 -13.15
C LEU A 188 -11.48 16.72 -12.68
N GLY A 189 -11.01 16.08 -11.59
CA GLY A 189 -11.72 14.96 -10.99
C GLY A 189 -11.76 13.70 -11.84
N HIS A 190 -10.76 13.48 -12.71
CA HIS A 190 -10.65 12.23 -13.46
C HIS A 190 -10.47 11.04 -12.52
N ARG A 191 -11.52 10.24 -12.35
CA ARG A 191 -11.54 9.15 -11.37
C ARG A 191 -10.77 7.94 -11.87
N VAL A 192 -9.81 7.48 -11.08
CA VAL A 192 -9.18 6.17 -11.25
C VAL A 192 -9.81 5.18 -10.29
N ARG A 193 -10.00 3.96 -10.76
CA ARG A 193 -10.57 2.85 -9.99
C ARG A 193 -9.62 1.67 -10.00
N LEU A 194 -9.28 1.23 -8.80
CA LEU A 194 -8.62 -0.05 -8.58
C LEU A 194 -9.68 -1.15 -8.50
N THR A 195 -9.42 -2.26 -9.19
CA THR A 195 -10.22 -3.49 -9.12
C THR A 195 -9.32 -4.63 -8.66
N ALA A 196 -9.68 -5.26 -7.54
CA ALA A 196 -9.06 -6.47 -7.05
C ALA A 196 -10.04 -7.64 -7.21
N THR A 197 -9.59 -8.75 -7.80
CA THR A 197 -10.38 -9.98 -7.88
C THR A 197 -9.66 -11.13 -7.21
N ILE A 198 -10.41 -11.87 -6.38
CA ILE A 198 -9.97 -13.09 -5.71
C ILE A 198 -10.88 -14.22 -6.18
N GLU A 199 -10.29 -15.24 -6.80
CA GLU A 199 -11.02 -16.39 -7.35
C GLU A 199 -11.98 -17.02 -6.34
N LYS A 200 -13.26 -17.17 -6.75
CA LYS A 200 -14.35 -17.76 -5.96
C LYS A 200 -14.57 -17.10 -4.59
N VAL A 201 -14.18 -15.83 -4.42
CA VAL A 201 -14.41 -15.08 -3.19
C VAL A 201 -15.13 -13.76 -3.48
N ARG A 202 -14.48 -12.85 -4.23
CA ARG A 202 -15.02 -11.50 -4.48
C ARG A 202 -14.32 -10.76 -5.61
N ILE A 203 -15.02 -9.76 -6.13
CA ILE A 203 -14.43 -8.66 -6.89
C ILE A 203 -14.68 -7.40 -6.07
N GLU A 204 -13.61 -6.73 -5.68
CA GLU A 204 -13.60 -5.54 -4.85
C GLU A 204 -13.09 -4.35 -5.67
N ARG A 205 -13.72 -3.20 -5.51
CA ARG A 205 -13.43 -1.97 -6.24
C ARG A 205 -13.34 -0.81 -5.27
N CYS A 206 -12.41 0.09 -5.51
CA CYS A 206 -12.34 1.36 -4.81
C CYS A 206 -11.89 2.45 -5.78
N LEU A 207 -12.30 3.69 -5.49
CA LEU A 207 -11.72 4.83 -6.17
C LEU A 207 -10.33 5.06 -5.59
N LEU A 208 -9.36 5.30 -6.47
CA LEU A 208 -7.98 5.50 -6.10
C LEU A 208 -7.69 7.01 -6.03
N PRO A 209 -7.44 7.56 -4.83
CA PRO A 209 -6.96 8.93 -4.72
C PRO A 209 -5.54 8.97 -5.29
N LEU A 210 -5.33 9.80 -6.32
CA LEU A 210 -4.00 10.02 -6.89
C LEU A 210 -3.37 11.23 -6.21
N TYR A 211 -2.67 10.97 -5.11
CA TYR A 211 -2.02 11.99 -4.28
C TYR A 211 -0.88 12.69 -5.01
N GLN A 212 -0.64 13.95 -4.64
CA GLN A 212 0.61 14.63 -4.97
C GLN A 212 1.78 13.88 -4.30
N GLY A 213 2.89 13.68 -5.01
CA GLY A 213 3.99 12.80 -4.61
C GLY A 213 3.76 11.30 -4.88
N GLY A 214 2.57 10.91 -5.36
CA GLY A 214 2.24 9.55 -5.75
C GLY A 214 1.48 8.74 -4.69
N THR A 215 0.95 7.59 -5.11
CA THR A 215 0.06 6.73 -4.33
C THR A 215 0.63 5.33 -4.20
N GLN A 216 0.62 4.78 -2.99
CA GLN A 216 1.07 3.43 -2.67
C GLN A 216 -0.13 2.54 -2.35
N ILE A 217 -0.15 1.35 -2.95
CA ILE A 217 -1.15 0.30 -2.74
C ILE A 217 -0.41 -0.89 -2.15
N THR A 218 -0.72 -1.24 -0.90
CA THR A 218 -0.15 -2.39 -0.22
C THR A 218 -1.16 -3.52 -0.20
N VAL A 219 -0.72 -4.72 -0.60
CA VAL A 219 -1.51 -5.95 -0.56
C VAL A 219 -0.80 -6.95 0.33
N VAL A 220 -1.46 -7.36 1.42
CA VAL A 220 -0.94 -8.37 2.35
C VAL A 220 -1.81 -9.61 2.24
N ALA A 221 -1.16 -10.77 2.08
CA ALA A 221 -1.84 -12.05 2.07
C ALA A 221 -1.93 -12.61 3.50
N SER A 222 -3.14 -12.88 3.99
CA SER A 222 -3.31 -13.49 5.31
C SER A 222 -2.80 -14.94 5.31
N PRO A 223 -1.98 -15.35 6.30
CA PRO A 223 -1.53 -16.74 6.45
C PRO A 223 -2.64 -17.70 6.88
N PHE A 224 -3.69 -17.19 7.51
CA PHE A 224 -4.78 -17.99 8.09
C PHE A 224 -6.04 -17.98 7.22
N ALA A 225 -6.24 -16.94 6.42
CA ALA A 225 -7.42 -16.77 5.57
C ALA A 225 -6.99 -16.33 4.16
N PRO A 226 -6.66 -17.26 3.24
CA PRO A 226 -6.27 -16.91 1.87
C PRO A 226 -7.40 -16.24 1.08
N ASP A 227 -8.62 -16.21 1.61
CA ASP A 227 -9.76 -15.49 1.03
C ASP A 227 -9.74 -13.99 1.41
N ASP A 228 -8.96 -13.62 2.42
CA ASP A 228 -8.84 -12.27 2.93
C ASP A 228 -7.50 -11.65 2.56
N LEU A 229 -7.56 -10.88 1.46
CA LEU A 229 -6.57 -9.87 1.15
C LEU A 229 -6.83 -8.62 1.97
N GLU A 230 -5.78 -8.13 2.60
CA GLU A 230 -5.71 -6.80 3.18
C GLU A 230 -5.16 -5.83 2.14
N LEU A 231 -5.95 -4.82 1.77
CA LEU A 231 -5.63 -3.83 0.74
C LEU A 231 -5.57 -2.45 1.38
N SER A 232 -4.37 -1.89 1.54
CA SER A 232 -4.19 -0.52 2.05
C SER A 232 -3.81 0.41 0.91
N ILE A 233 -4.39 1.62 0.89
CA ILE A 233 -4.04 2.68 -0.07
C ILE A 233 -3.62 3.90 0.74
N THR A 234 -2.39 4.34 0.53
CA THR A 234 -1.81 5.47 1.25
C THR A 234 -0.97 6.36 0.33
N PRO A 235 -0.81 7.65 0.64
CA PRO A 235 0.14 8.51 -0.04
C PRO A 235 1.58 7.99 0.10
N VAL A 236 2.40 8.23 -0.92
CA VAL A 236 3.85 8.03 -0.84
C VAL A 236 4.47 9.09 0.07
N ASP A 237 4.04 10.35 -0.04
CA ASP A 237 4.45 11.44 0.83
C ASP A 237 4.09 11.14 2.30
N PRO A 238 5.06 11.09 3.24
CA PRO A 238 4.81 10.83 4.64
C PRO A 238 3.91 11.88 5.31
N ARG A 239 3.91 13.14 4.87
CA ARG A 239 3.04 14.19 5.43
C ARG A 239 1.57 13.95 5.11
N LEU A 240 1.25 13.70 3.83
CA LEU A 240 -0.11 13.31 3.44
C LEU A 240 -0.53 11.99 4.06
N ARG A 241 0.39 11.03 4.15
CA ARG A 241 0.15 9.74 4.80
C ARG A 241 -0.23 9.90 6.29
N ALA A 242 0.35 10.90 6.97
CA ALA A 242 0.04 11.18 8.36
C ALA A 242 -1.43 11.61 8.52
N LEU A 243 -1.94 12.44 7.61
CA LEU A 243 -3.36 12.82 7.56
C LEU A 243 -4.26 11.59 7.41
N VAL A 244 -3.94 10.69 6.48
CA VAL A 244 -4.72 9.47 6.24
C VAL A 244 -4.72 8.55 7.47
N ARG A 245 -3.56 8.34 8.10
CA ARG A 245 -3.46 7.44 9.27
C ARG A 245 -4.10 8.04 10.51
N ALA A 246 -3.93 9.34 10.74
CA ALA A 246 -4.62 10.04 11.82
C ALA A 246 -6.15 9.97 11.63
N LEU A 247 -6.63 10.10 10.38
CA LEU A 247 -8.05 10.01 10.07
C LEU A 247 -8.61 8.61 10.26
N ASP A 248 -7.85 7.54 10.04
CA ASP A 248 -8.34 6.16 10.14
C ASP A 248 -8.22 5.61 11.56
N ALA A 249 -7.02 5.67 12.13
CA ALA A 249 -6.65 5.00 13.37
C ALA A 249 -5.99 5.92 14.42
N GLY A 250 -5.91 7.22 14.14
CA GLY A 250 -5.30 8.18 15.05
C GLY A 250 -6.04 8.34 16.37
N THR A 251 -5.27 8.47 17.43
CA THR A 251 -5.68 8.99 18.74
C THR A 251 -5.76 10.52 18.71
N SER A 252 -6.39 11.14 19.72
CA SER A 252 -6.42 12.60 19.84
C SER A 252 -5.02 13.21 19.92
N ALA A 253 -4.06 12.54 20.55
CA ALA A 253 -2.69 13.02 20.66
C ALA A 253 -1.95 12.98 19.30
N GLU A 254 -2.14 11.92 18.51
CA GLU A 254 -1.59 11.84 17.15
C GLU A 254 -2.24 12.85 16.20
N ALA A 255 -3.55 13.05 16.31
CA ALA A 255 -4.26 14.08 15.55
C ALA A 255 -3.78 15.50 15.92
N GLN A 256 -3.48 15.74 17.20
CA GLN A 256 -2.90 16.99 17.66
C GLN A 256 -1.48 17.20 17.09
N ALA A 257 -0.61 16.19 17.13
CA ALA A 257 0.73 16.27 16.54
C ALA A 257 0.66 16.55 15.02
N VAL A 258 -0.27 15.92 14.30
CA VAL A 258 -0.51 16.21 12.88
C VAL A 258 -0.98 17.65 12.66
N ARG A 259 -1.84 18.19 13.52
CA ARG A 259 -2.26 19.60 13.45
C ARG A 259 -1.06 20.54 13.63
N ASP A 260 -0.27 20.30 14.67
CA ASP A 260 0.77 21.21 15.14
C ASP A 260 2.03 21.15 14.23
N ASP A 261 2.43 19.96 13.78
CA ASP A 261 3.65 19.77 13.00
C ASP A 261 3.40 19.86 11.48
N ILE A 262 2.26 19.35 10.99
CA ILE A 262 2.03 19.13 9.55
C ILE A 262 1.05 20.15 8.95
N ILE A 263 -0.05 20.47 9.64
CA ILE A 263 -1.11 21.37 9.12
C ILE A 263 -0.83 22.84 9.49
N ASN A 264 0.28 23.14 10.16
CA ASN A 264 0.60 24.51 10.58
C ASN A 264 0.57 25.53 9.43
N THR A 265 0.46 26.81 9.77
CA THR A 265 0.21 27.90 8.80
C THR A 265 1.24 27.98 7.67
N GLN A 266 2.47 27.54 7.89
CA GLN A 266 3.50 27.51 6.85
C GLN A 266 3.23 26.41 5.81
N HIS A 267 2.88 25.21 6.27
CA HIS A 267 2.66 24.04 5.41
C HIS A 267 1.26 23.97 4.80
N PHE A 268 0.25 24.60 5.42
CA PHE A 268 -1.12 24.60 4.92
C PHE A 268 -1.23 25.11 3.47
N SER A 269 -0.49 26.16 3.12
CA SER A 269 -0.50 26.74 1.77
C SER A 269 0.01 25.78 0.68
N VAL A 270 0.91 24.86 1.05
CA VAL A 270 1.44 23.85 0.14
C VAL A 270 0.49 22.65 0.08
N LEU A 271 0.05 22.15 1.23
CA LEU A 271 -0.85 21.00 1.33
C LEU A 271 -2.21 21.28 0.67
N SER A 272 -2.75 22.48 0.83
CA SER A 272 -4.06 22.86 0.27
C SER A 272 -4.10 22.90 -1.27
N LYS A 273 -2.96 22.81 -1.95
CA LYS A 273 -2.90 22.60 -3.41
C LYS A 273 -3.37 21.19 -3.81
N ASP A 274 -3.12 20.20 -2.96
CA ASP A 274 -3.61 18.84 -3.17
C ASP A 274 -5.10 18.78 -2.73
N PRO A 275 -6.04 18.46 -3.66
CA PRO A 275 -7.45 18.32 -3.31
C PRO A 275 -7.68 17.22 -2.24
N TRP A 276 -6.85 16.17 -2.22
CA TRP A 276 -6.96 15.10 -1.24
C TRP A 276 -6.56 15.55 0.15
N ALA A 277 -5.51 16.35 0.29
CA ALA A 277 -5.12 16.93 1.57
C ALA A 277 -6.25 17.79 2.14
N THR A 278 -6.88 18.60 1.29
CA THR A 278 -8.00 19.47 1.69
C THR A 278 -9.21 18.65 2.16
N ILE A 279 -9.54 17.55 1.46
CA ILE A 279 -10.59 16.60 1.90
C ILE A 279 -10.20 15.99 3.26
N LEU A 280 -8.98 15.49 3.41
CA LEU A 280 -8.51 14.84 4.64
C LEU A 280 -8.54 15.78 5.84
N ILE A 281 -8.10 17.03 5.67
CA ILE A 281 -8.17 18.07 6.72
C ILE A 281 -9.63 18.32 7.10
N GLY A 282 -10.53 18.44 6.10
CA GLY A 282 -11.96 18.58 6.35
C GLY A 282 -12.54 17.41 7.16
N LEU A 283 -12.18 16.18 6.81
CA LEU A 283 -12.64 14.99 7.55
C LEU A 283 -12.05 14.90 8.97
N LEU A 284 -10.76 15.23 9.14
CA LEU A 284 -10.11 15.31 10.45
C LEU A 284 -10.77 16.35 11.34
N SER A 285 -11.13 17.50 10.78
CA SER A 285 -11.79 18.57 11.53
C SER A 285 -13.20 18.21 12.02
N ILE A 286 -13.88 17.28 11.31
CA ILE A 286 -15.15 16.72 11.76
C ILE A 286 -14.91 15.63 12.82
N ARG A 287 -13.94 14.73 12.60
CA ARG A 287 -13.63 13.63 13.53
C ARG A 287 -13.09 14.13 14.88
N PHE A 288 -12.27 15.17 14.87
CA PHE A 288 -11.60 15.73 16.04
C PHE A 288 -11.94 17.22 16.21
N SER A 289 -13.24 17.53 16.32
CA SER A 289 -13.75 18.90 16.38
C SER A 289 -13.17 19.76 17.51
N GLU A 290 -12.71 19.15 18.61
CA GLU A 290 -12.08 19.84 19.73
C GLU A 290 -10.65 20.31 19.41
N LEU A 291 -9.97 19.65 18.47
CA LEU A 291 -8.59 19.96 18.09
C LEU A 291 -8.53 20.93 16.91
N PHE A 292 -9.48 20.83 15.99
CA PHE A 292 -9.51 21.64 14.78
C PHE A 292 -10.64 22.66 14.88
N SER A 293 -10.30 23.94 15.04
CA SER A 293 -11.29 25.02 15.00
C SER A 293 -11.81 25.21 13.57
N LEU A 294 -13.06 24.81 13.33
CA LEU A 294 -13.77 24.96 12.06
C LEU A 294 -14.12 26.42 11.68
N GLN A 295 -13.56 27.43 12.37
CA GLN A 295 -14.01 28.82 12.28
C GLN A 295 -13.54 29.55 11.02
N ASP A 296 -12.46 29.12 10.36
CA ASP A 296 -12.02 29.77 9.13
C ASP A 296 -12.82 29.29 7.92
N ASP A 297 -13.56 30.19 7.28
CA ASP A 297 -14.31 29.89 6.05
C ASP A 297 -13.39 29.67 4.83
N VAL A 298 -12.10 30.04 4.94
CA VAL A 298 -11.11 29.95 3.87
C VAL A 298 -10.88 28.52 3.39
N TRP A 299 -10.75 27.54 4.30
CA TRP A 299 -10.51 26.15 3.90
C TRP A 299 -11.73 25.53 3.19
N LEU A 300 -12.95 25.96 3.54
CA LEU A 300 -14.17 25.47 2.88
C LEU A 300 -14.28 25.99 1.45
N MET A 301 -13.87 27.25 1.23
CA MET A 301 -13.77 27.81 -0.11
C MET A 301 -12.76 27.02 -0.96
N LEU A 302 -11.56 26.75 -0.42
CA LEU A 302 -10.54 25.94 -1.08
C LEU A 302 -11.03 24.50 -1.38
N LEU A 303 -11.74 23.87 -0.44
CA LEU A 303 -12.31 22.53 -0.64
C LEU A 303 -13.29 22.53 -1.83
N THR A 304 -14.14 23.56 -1.92
CA THR A 304 -15.12 23.68 -3.01
C THR A 304 -14.42 23.99 -4.34
N GLU A 305 -13.39 24.83 -4.31
CA GLU A 305 -12.62 25.21 -5.50
C GLU A 305 -11.84 24.02 -6.08
N HIS A 306 -11.17 23.24 -5.23
CA HIS A 306 -10.25 22.19 -5.68
C HIS A 306 -10.90 20.81 -5.82
N ALA A 307 -11.97 20.54 -5.06
CA ALA A 307 -12.49 19.18 -4.89
C ALA A 307 -14.02 19.06 -4.99
N ALA A 308 -14.73 20.02 -5.61
CA ALA A 308 -16.19 19.94 -5.78
C ALA A 308 -16.69 18.72 -6.58
N TRP A 309 -15.82 18.07 -7.34
CA TRP A 309 -16.14 16.84 -8.08
C TRP A 309 -16.16 15.59 -7.19
N ALA A 310 -15.61 15.66 -5.97
CA ALA A 310 -15.50 14.51 -5.07
C ALA A 310 -16.76 14.32 -4.22
N PHE A 311 -17.12 13.06 -3.99
CA PHE A 311 -18.22 12.70 -3.09
C PHE A 311 -17.97 13.25 -1.67
N ASP A 312 -16.74 13.08 -1.17
CA ASP A 312 -16.32 13.41 0.19
C ASP A 312 -16.50 14.89 0.53
N THR A 313 -16.18 15.78 -0.42
CA THR A 313 -16.39 17.22 -0.30
C THR A 313 -17.82 17.59 0.06
N HIS A 314 -18.79 16.98 -0.61
CA HIS A 314 -20.19 17.29 -0.39
C HIS A 314 -20.72 16.75 0.95
N VAL A 315 -20.16 15.65 1.45
CA VAL A 315 -20.48 15.14 2.79
C VAL A 315 -19.92 16.06 3.87
N ILE A 316 -18.69 16.55 3.69
CA ILE A 316 -18.07 17.53 4.60
C ILE A 316 -18.92 18.81 4.67
N ILE A 317 -19.33 19.35 3.51
CA ILE A 317 -20.20 20.54 3.43
C ILE A 317 -21.54 20.29 4.13
N ALA A 318 -22.16 19.12 3.92
CA ALA A 318 -23.41 18.76 4.59
C ALA A 318 -23.25 18.73 6.12
N SER A 319 -22.15 18.16 6.62
CA SER A 319 -21.83 18.16 8.05
C SER A 319 -21.69 19.57 8.59
N LYS A 320 -20.96 20.46 7.89
CA LYS A 320 -20.74 21.84 8.32
C LYS A 320 -22.05 22.62 8.42
N HIS A 321 -22.98 22.46 7.48
CA HIS A 321 -24.30 23.10 7.57
C HIS A 321 -25.06 22.71 8.84
N LEU A 322 -25.05 21.42 9.18
CA LEU A 322 -25.74 20.91 10.37
C LEU A 322 -25.05 21.35 11.66
N SER A 323 -23.73 21.27 11.73
CA SER A 323 -22.96 21.72 12.91
C SER A 323 -23.14 23.22 13.18
N ALA A 324 -23.13 24.07 12.14
CA ALA A 324 -23.34 25.51 12.28
C ALA A 324 -24.73 25.90 12.82
N ALA A 325 -25.72 25.02 12.66
CA ALA A 325 -27.09 25.22 13.14
C ALA A 325 -27.36 24.62 14.53
N GLN A 326 -26.39 23.95 15.14
CA GLN A 326 -26.52 23.45 16.52
C GLN A 326 -26.77 24.62 17.49
N GLY A 327 -27.75 24.45 18.39
CA GLY A 327 -28.15 25.48 19.36
C GLY A 327 -28.83 26.73 18.76
N LYS A 328 -29.08 26.76 17.44
CA LYS A 328 -29.78 27.87 16.77
C LYS A 328 -31.31 27.70 16.79
N ARG A 329 -32.03 28.77 16.43
CA ARG A 329 -33.52 28.78 16.35
C ARG A 329 -34.03 27.76 15.31
N SER A 330 -35.25 27.25 15.50
CA SER A 330 -35.83 26.20 14.65
C SER A 330 -35.82 26.53 13.14
N GLN A 331 -36.08 27.78 12.75
CA GLN A 331 -36.02 28.19 11.34
C GLN A 331 -34.63 28.02 10.71
N GLN A 332 -33.57 28.31 11.47
CA GLN A 332 -32.19 28.14 11.00
C GLN A 332 -31.83 26.65 10.90
N GLN A 333 -32.35 25.82 11.80
CA GLN A 333 -32.21 24.36 11.72
C GLN A 333 -32.93 23.78 10.49
N HIS A 334 -34.16 24.21 10.18
CA HIS A 334 -34.87 23.79 8.97
C HIS A 334 -34.10 24.13 7.69
N SER A 335 -33.49 25.32 7.64
CA SER A 335 -32.66 25.76 6.52
C SER A 335 -31.40 24.91 6.39
N ALA A 336 -30.71 24.65 7.49
CA ALA A 336 -29.50 23.83 7.50
C ALA A 336 -29.76 22.39 7.06
N VAL A 337 -30.86 21.78 7.52
CA VAL A 337 -31.28 20.44 7.07
C VAL A 337 -31.56 20.42 5.57
N SER A 338 -32.22 21.45 5.04
CA SER A 338 -32.49 21.55 3.61
C SER A 338 -31.19 21.64 2.78
N GLN A 339 -30.24 22.46 3.23
CA GLN A 339 -28.92 22.60 2.58
C GLN A 339 -28.09 21.31 2.68
N ALA A 340 -28.13 20.62 3.82
CA ALA A 340 -27.45 19.35 4.00
C ALA A 340 -28.01 18.27 3.04
N ILE A 341 -29.33 18.17 2.88
CA ILE A 341 -29.96 17.23 1.93
C ILE A 341 -29.54 17.52 0.49
N GLU A 342 -29.45 18.79 0.10
CA GLU A 342 -28.98 19.19 -1.23
C GLU A 342 -27.52 18.81 -1.45
N SER A 343 -26.67 19.03 -0.45
CA SER A 343 -25.25 18.63 -0.50
C SER A 343 -25.10 17.11 -0.59
N LEU A 344 -25.81 16.32 0.22
CA LEU A 344 -25.77 14.86 0.11
C LEU A 344 -26.29 14.36 -1.25
N ALA A 345 -27.26 15.06 -1.86
CA ALA A 345 -27.70 14.74 -3.22
C ALA A 345 -26.61 15.02 -4.27
N LYS A 346 -25.82 16.09 -4.10
CA LYS A 346 -24.64 16.34 -4.94
C LYS A 346 -23.55 15.27 -4.74
N ALA A 347 -23.35 14.79 -3.51
CA ALA A 347 -22.44 13.67 -3.23
C ALA A 347 -22.82 12.43 -4.07
N GLN A 348 -24.10 12.04 -4.08
CA GLN A 348 -24.55 10.90 -4.89
C GLN A 348 -24.41 11.09 -6.41
N THR A 349 -24.34 12.32 -6.91
CA THR A 349 -24.03 12.60 -8.31
C THR A 349 -22.53 12.56 -8.60
N ALA A 350 -21.70 12.94 -7.63
CA ALA A 350 -20.24 12.86 -7.70
C ALA A 350 -19.72 11.41 -7.69
N GLY A 351 -20.53 10.45 -7.24
CA GLY A 351 -20.28 9.01 -7.40
C GLY A 351 -20.17 8.28 -6.06
N SER A 352 -18.96 7.83 -5.74
CA SER A 352 -18.67 7.02 -4.55
C SER A 352 -17.64 7.73 -3.66
N PRO A 353 -17.68 7.51 -2.34
CA PRO A 353 -16.66 8.05 -1.44
C PRO A 353 -15.28 7.46 -1.72
N TYR A 354 -14.25 8.25 -1.49
CA TYR A 354 -12.86 7.79 -1.46
C TYR A 354 -12.51 7.19 -0.11
N TYR A 355 -12.95 7.84 0.98
CA TYR A 355 -12.59 7.44 2.33
C TYR A 355 -13.72 6.69 3.05
N ARG A 356 -13.34 5.67 3.83
CA ARG A 356 -14.29 4.88 4.64
C ARG A 356 -15.02 5.76 5.65
N TYR A 357 -14.31 6.69 6.28
CA TYR A 357 -14.89 7.62 7.25
C TYR A 357 -15.98 8.51 6.63
N THR A 358 -15.81 8.94 5.38
CA THR A 358 -16.86 9.67 4.64
C THR A 358 -18.14 8.86 4.51
N ASN A 359 -18.04 7.56 4.23
CA ASN A 359 -19.20 6.67 4.13
C ASN A 359 -19.91 6.52 5.49
N GLN A 360 -19.15 6.43 6.58
CA GLN A 360 -19.69 6.41 7.94
C GLN A 360 -20.41 7.72 8.26
N LEU A 361 -19.75 8.85 8.01
CA LEU A 361 -20.32 10.19 8.20
C LEU A 361 -21.60 10.37 7.38
N PHE A 362 -21.63 9.94 6.12
CA PHE A 362 -22.86 9.98 5.30
C PHE A 362 -24.01 9.22 5.98
N ALA A 363 -23.76 8.04 6.53
CA ALA A 363 -24.76 7.24 7.22
C ALA A 363 -25.27 7.92 8.50
N GLU A 364 -24.36 8.49 9.29
CA GLU A 364 -24.68 9.25 10.51
C GLU A 364 -25.54 10.48 10.20
N LEU A 365 -25.12 11.30 9.23
CA LEU A 365 -25.86 12.48 8.79
C LEU A 365 -27.24 12.09 8.25
N SER A 366 -27.32 11.03 7.44
CA SER A 366 -28.60 10.54 6.91
C SER A 366 -29.54 10.09 8.04
N SER A 367 -29.03 9.36 9.02
CA SER A 367 -29.81 8.93 10.18
C SER A 367 -30.32 10.12 11.00
N GLY A 368 -29.46 11.10 11.26
CA GLY A 368 -29.82 12.34 11.96
C GLY A 368 -30.89 13.15 11.22
N ILE A 369 -30.74 13.32 9.91
CA ILE A 369 -31.74 14.00 9.06
C ILE A 369 -33.06 13.24 9.05
N ALA A 370 -33.03 11.90 8.92
CA ALA A 370 -34.24 11.08 8.95
C ALA A 370 -35.00 11.25 10.27
N ASN A 371 -34.29 11.25 11.39
CA ASN A 371 -34.90 11.47 12.71
C ASN A 371 -35.49 12.88 12.83
N TYR A 372 -34.79 13.90 12.33
CA TYR A 372 -35.27 15.28 12.35
C TYR A 372 -36.53 15.47 11.50
N ILE A 373 -36.57 14.90 10.30
CA ILE A 373 -37.73 14.98 9.40
C ILE A 373 -38.97 14.35 10.02
N LYS A 374 -38.84 13.21 10.73
CA LYS A 374 -39.99 12.55 11.39
C LYS A 374 -40.78 13.49 12.31
N THR A 375 -40.09 14.40 12.99
CA THR A 375 -40.70 15.33 13.95
C THR A 375 -41.10 16.66 13.31
N ASN A 376 -40.46 17.06 12.20
CA ASN A 376 -40.58 18.40 11.63
C ASN A 376 -40.99 18.41 10.14
N VAL A 377 -41.69 17.37 9.68
CA VAL A 377 -42.00 17.16 8.25
C VAL A 377 -42.73 18.34 7.62
N ASP A 378 -43.68 18.96 8.35
CA ASP A 378 -44.49 20.08 7.85
C ASP A 378 -43.69 21.39 7.74
N ALA A 379 -42.59 21.50 8.47
CA ALA A 379 -41.72 22.68 8.47
C ALA A 379 -40.67 22.65 7.35
N ILE A 380 -40.49 21.51 6.69
CA ILE A 380 -39.53 21.31 5.60
C ILE A 380 -40.28 21.23 4.27
N ARG A 381 -39.74 21.85 3.22
CA ARG A 381 -40.37 21.82 1.89
C ARG A 381 -40.59 20.37 1.41
N PRO A 382 -41.81 19.97 1.01
CA PRO A 382 -42.10 18.58 0.61
C PRO A 382 -41.21 18.03 -0.53
N ALA A 383 -40.74 18.90 -1.43
CA ALA A 383 -39.81 18.51 -2.50
C ALA A 383 -38.44 18.05 -1.96
N ILE A 384 -37.97 18.67 -0.87
CA ILE A 384 -36.71 18.32 -0.21
C ILE A 384 -36.84 17.00 0.54
N VAL A 385 -37.97 16.79 1.25
CA VAL A 385 -38.27 15.51 1.93
C VAL A 385 -38.28 14.36 0.93
N ARG A 386 -39.01 14.48 -0.20
CA ARG A 386 -39.03 13.46 -1.27
C ARG A 386 -37.65 13.23 -1.91
N ARG A 387 -36.79 14.25 -1.92
CA ARG A 387 -35.41 14.10 -2.40
C ARG A 387 -34.59 13.26 -1.42
N PHE A 388 -34.70 13.56 -0.12
CA PHE A 388 -34.04 12.80 0.94
C PHE A 388 -34.50 11.35 0.96
N GLU A 389 -35.80 11.07 0.87
CA GLU A 389 -36.32 9.69 0.84
C GLU A 389 -35.73 8.85 -0.31
N ARG A 390 -35.64 9.42 -1.52
CA ARG A 390 -35.03 8.76 -2.68
C ARG A 390 -33.54 8.48 -2.45
N LEU A 391 -32.82 9.48 -1.94
CA LEU A 391 -31.40 9.38 -1.60
C LEU A 391 -31.16 8.29 -0.56
N ASN A 392 -31.93 8.31 0.52
CA ASN A 392 -31.80 7.41 1.65
C ASN A 392 -32.16 5.97 1.25
N THR A 393 -33.22 5.80 0.45
CA THR A 393 -33.61 4.49 -0.09
C THR A 393 -32.53 3.90 -1.00
N ARG A 394 -31.93 4.73 -1.89
CA ARG A 394 -30.82 4.29 -2.74
C ARG A 394 -29.63 3.82 -1.92
N TRP A 395 -29.25 4.58 -0.90
CA TRP A 395 -28.13 4.25 -0.02
C TRP A 395 -28.34 2.91 0.69
N HIS A 396 -29.50 2.74 1.35
CA HIS A 396 -29.83 1.50 2.06
C HIS A 396 -29.83 0.27 1.15
N ARG A 397 -30.27 0.42 -0.10
CA ARG A 397 -30.25 -0.66 -1.09
C ARG A 397 -28.82 -1.11 -1.44
N GLU A 398 -27.84 -0.23 -1.37
CA GLU A 398 -26.44 -0.50 -1.75
C GLU A 398 -25.59 -1.03 -0.58
N LEU A 399 -26.07 -0.96 0.66
CA LEU A 399 -25.38 -1.46 1.87
C LEU A 399 -24.77 -2.88 1.74
N PRO A 400 -25.44 -3.88 1.13
CA PRO A 400 -24.85 -5.22 1.02
C PRO A 400 -23.60 -5.31 0.16
N LEU A 401 -23.34 -4.27 -0.65
CA LEU A 401 -22.16 -4.18 -1.52
C LEU A 401 -21.06 -3.32 -0.90
N GLN A 402 -21.37 -2.48 0.10
CA GLN A 402 -20.40 -1.59 0.72
C GLN A 402 -19.41 -2.39 1.59
N ARG A 403 -18.14 -1.99 1.54
CA ARG A 403 -17.07 -2.53 2.38
C ARG A 403 -16.10 -1.39 2.71
N GLY A 404 -15.19 -1.64 3.63
CA GLY A 404 -14.08 -0.73 3.88
C GLY A 404 -12.95 -1.52 4.51
N PHE A 405 -11.72 -1.22 4.10
CA PHE A 405 -10.52 -1.77 4.70
C PHE A 405 -9.51 -0.63 4.90
N GLY A 406 -8.99 -0.52 6.13
CA GLY A 406 -8.21 0.65 6.53
C GLY A 406 -8.93 1.97 6.21
N PRO A 407 -8.22 2.99 5.68
CA PRO A 407 -8.78 4.31 5.43
C PRO A 407 -9.74 4.37 4.23
N THR A 408 -9.70 3.38 3.34
CA THR A 408 -10.32 3.47 2.01
C THR A 408 -11.71 2.84 1.98
N PHE A 409 -12.63 3.52 1.30
CA PHE A 409 -13.93 2.96 0.98
C PHE A 409 -13.83 2.02 -0.22
N SER A 410 -14.44 0.83 -0.12
CA SER A 410 -14.51 -0.12 -1.21
C SER A 410 -15.92 -0.66 -1.38
N TRP A 411 -16.20 -1.22 -2.55
CA TRP A 411 -17.47 -1.89 -2.81
C TRP A 411 -17.27 -3.16 -3.61
N LEU A 412 -18.15 -4.12 -3.36
CA LEU A 412 -18.16 -5.41 -4.03
C LEU A 412 -18.89 -5.28 -5.36
N ALA A 413 -18.36 -5.93 -6.39
CA ALA A 413 -19.08 -6.05 -7.66
C ALA A 413 -20.36 -6.86 -7.43
N ARG A 414 -21.46 -6.35 -7.96
CA ARG A 414 -22.77 -7.02 -7.91
C ARG A 414 -22.82 -8.27 -8.79
N ASP A 415 -23.58 -9.26 -8.36
CA ASP A 415 -23.99 -10.39 -9.19
C ASP A 415 -25.07 -9.94 -10.19
N LEU A 416 -24.71 -9.92 -11.48
CA LEU A 416 -25.61 -9.48 -12.54
C LEU A 416 -26.76 -10.46 -12.80
N ASN A 417 -26.57 -11.75 -12.53
CA ASN A 417 -27.60 -12.77 -12.75
C ASN A 417 -28.67 -12.68 -11.66
N ILE A 418 -28.25 -12.55 -10.39
CA ILE A 418 -29.18 -12.37 -9.27
C ILE A 418 -29.91 -11.03 -9.41
N LEU A 419 -29.22 -9.96 -9.81
CA LEU A 419 -29.88 -8.68 -10.05
C LEU A 419 -30.94 -8.77 -11.14
N LYS A 420 -30.67 -9.45 -12.26
CA LYS A 420 -31.63 -9.61 -13.35
C LYS A 420 -32.84 -10.47 -12.96
N THR A 421 -32.61 -11.56 -12.24
CA THR A 421 -33.64 -12.56 -11.93
C THR A 421 -34.47 -12.21 -10.70
N ARG A 422 -33.83 -11.70 -9.64
CA ARG A 422 -34.46 -11.45 -8.34
C ARG A 422 -34.61 -9.96 -8.01
N LYS A 423 -34.02 -9.06 -8.80
CA LYS A 423 -33.97 -7.60 -8.54
C LYS A 423 -33.34 -7.25 -7.18
N VAL A 424 -32.49 -8.13 -6.65
CA VAL A 424 -31.76 -7.92 -5.39
C VAL A 424 -30.29 -7.63 -5.69
N LEU A 425 -29.70 -6.68 -4.97
CA LEU A 425 -28.26 -6.42 -5.02
C LEU A 425 -27.54 -7.36 -4.05
N THR A 426 -26.78 -8.30 -4.62
CA THR A 426 -25.90 -9.20 -3.86
C THR A 426 -24.49 -9.16 -4.42
N PRO A 427 -23.43 -9.34 -3.60
CA PRO A 427 -22.07 -9.45 -4.09
C PRO A 427 -21.86 -10.68 -5.00
N ASN A 428 -21.01 -10.54 -6.02
CA ASN A 428 -20.54 -11.67 -6.81
C ASN A 428 -19.50 -12.47 -6.01
N ARG A 429 -19.85 -13.71 -5.64
CA ARG A 429 -19.01 -14.64 -4.86
C ARG A 429 -18.32 -15.72 -5.69
N THR A 430 -18.56 -15.76 -7.00
CA THR A 430 -17.98 -16.78 -7.89
C THR A 430 -17.16 -16.19 -9.03
N PRO A 431 -16.27 -15.20 -8.80
CA PRO A 431 -15.42 -14.67 -9.87
C PRO A 431 -14.30 -15.65 -10.25
N SER A 432 -13.80 -15.54 -11.48
CA SER A 432 -12.72 -16.39 -12.01
C SER A 432 -11.32 -16.03 -11.49
N GLY A 433 -11.18 -14.91 -10.77
CA GLY A 433 -9.90 -14.35 -10.37
C GLY A 433 -9.11 -13.71 -11.53
N ARG A 434 -9.72 -13.53 -12.72
CA ARG A 434 -9.12 -12.82 -13.86
C ARG A 434 -9.83 -11.51 -14.14
N LEU A 435 -9.05 -10.48 -14.48
CA LEU A 435 -9.57 -9.20 -14.97
C LEU A 435 -9.59 -9.17 -16.50
N SER A 436 -10.56 -8.43 -17.05
CA SER A 436 -10.64 -8.17 -18.49
C SER A 436 -9.62 -7.11 -18.89
N ALA A 437 -8.72 -7.42 -19.82
CA ALA A 437 -7.72 -6.48 -20.31
C ALA A 437 -8.31 -5.38 -21.24
N HIS A 438 -9.57 -5.53 -21.69
CA HIS A 438 -10.15 -4.61 -22.68
C HIS A 438 -10.32 -3.17 -22.17
N ASN A 439 -10.54 -3.00 -20.86
CA ASN A 439 -10.84 -1.71 -20.23
C ASN A 439 -10.19 -1.58 -18.85
N THR A 440 -9.15 -2.35 -18.59
CA THR A 440 -8.43 -2.37 -17.32
C THR A 440 -6.98 -2.70 -17.60
N LEU A 441 -6.09 -1.82 -17.15
CA LEU A 441 -4.66 -2.10 -17.10
C LEU A 441 -4.44 -3.09 -15.96
N VAL A 442 -4.07 -4.32 -16.27
CA VAL A 442 -3.76 -5.32 -15.25
C VAL A 442 -2.35 -5.07 -14.75
N ILE A 443 -2.22 -4.50 -13.56
CA ILE A 443 -0.93 -4.16 -12.95
C ILE A 443 -0.32 -5.35 -12.20
N PHE A 444 -1.12 -6.35 -11.84
CA PHE A 444 -0.61 -7.55 -11.17
C PHE A 444 -1.50 -8.77 -11.42
N GLN A 445 -0.88 -9.93 -11.65
CA GLN A 445 -1.52 -11.24 -11.65
C GLN A 445 -0.71 -12.22 -10.82
N GLY A 446 -1.39 -12.95 -9.94
CA GLY A 446 -0.73 -13.86 -9.02
C GLY A 446 -1.63 -14.95 -8.45
N GLU A 447 -1.07 -15.73 -7.55
CA GLU A 447 -1.77 -16.65 -6.66
C GLU A 447 -1.42 -16.35 -5.21
N ILE A 448 -2.41 -16.51 -4.33
CA ILE A 448 -2.21 -16.45 -2.89
C ILE A 448 -2.46 -17.82 -2.26
N SER A 449 -1.59 -18.19 -1.32
CA SER A 449 -1.67 -19.44 -0.55
C SER A 449 -0.82 -19.32 0.70
N ALA A 450 -1.36 -19.69 1.87
CA ALA A 450 -0.62 -19.73 3.14
C ALA A 450 0.21 -18.45 3.42
N GLY A 451 -0.37 -17.26 3.18
CA GLY A 451 0.28 -15.96 3.43
C GLY A 451 1.40 -15.62 2.44
N LYS A 452 1.53 -16.36 1.35
CA LYS A 452 2.51 -16.11 0.28
C LYS A 452 1.80 -15.62 -0.97
N ILE A 453 2.46 -14.69 -1.67
CA ILE A 453 2.05 -14.18 -2.98
C ILE A 453 3.01 -14.78 -4.02
N THR A 454 2.46 -15.44 -5.05
CA THR A 454 3.21 -16.01 -6.19
C THR A 454 2.81 -15.26 -7.45
N LEU A 455 3.76 -14.86 -8.28
CA LEU A 455 3.46 -14.18 -9.55
C LEU A 455 3.09 -15.19 -10.65
N LEU A 456 2.10 -14.84 -11.46
CA LEU A 456 1.68 -15.62 -12.63
C LEU A 456 2.16 -14.95 -13.93
N ARG A 457 2.58 -15.76 -14.92
CA ARG A 457 2.83 -15.29 -16.28
C ARG A 457 1.52 -14.83 -16.94
N ALA A 458 1.54 -13.70 -17.66
CA ALA A 458 0.38 -13.26 -18.44
C ALA A 458 0.12 -14.26 -19.58
N GLY A 459 -1.12 -14.76 -19.69
CA GLY A 459 -1.50 -15.66 -20.79
C GLY A 459 -1.44 -14.94 -22.15
N GLN A 460 -1.11 -15.67 -23.22
CA GLN A 460 -0.92 -15.20 -24.62
C GLN A 460 -1.98 -14.23 -25.18
N LYS A 461 -3.17 -14.10 -24.58
CA LYS A 461 -4.23 -13.18 -25.04
C LYS A 461 -4.10 -11.74 -24.55
N SER A 462 -3.16 -11.42 -23.66
CA SER A 462 -3.04 -10.08 -23.06
C SER A 462 -2.13 -9.09 -23.80
N VAL A 463 -1.39 -9.53 -24.83
CA VAL A 463 -0.33 -8.72 -25.48
C VAL A 463 -0.84 -7.89 -26.67
N ASN A 464 -2.06 -8.13 -27.17
CA ASN A 464 -2.61 -7.40 -28.31
C ASN A 464 -3.46 -6.18 -27.88
N THR A 465 -2.85 -5.18 -27.26
CA THR A 465 -3.45 -3.83 -27.22
C THR A 465 -2.35 -2.77 -27.32
N SER A 466 -1.80 -2.59 -28.51
CA SER A 466 -1.23 -1.29 -28.89
C SER A 466 -2.37 -0.24 -28.92
N PRO A 467 -2.14 1.00 -28.47
CA PRO A 467 -3.14 2.06 -28.57
C PRO A 467 -3.49 2.33 -30.05
N PRO A 468 -4.78 2.51 -30.41
CA PRO A 468 -5.15 2.79 -31.78
C PRO A 468 -4.98 4.29 -32.07
N SER A 469 -3.80 4.69 -32.58
CA SER A 469 -3.65 5.75 -33.60
C SER A 469 -2.18 6.14 -33.82
N ALA A 470 -1.52 5.47 -34.78
CA ALA A 470 -0.49 6.05 -35.64
C ALA A 470 -0.27 5.05 -36.79
N ARG A 471 -1.26 4.92 -37.68
CA ARG A 471 -1.03 4.31 -38.98
C ARG A 471 -0.50 5.40 -39.89
N ASP A 472 0.81 5.39 -40.11
CA ASP A 472 1.36 5.25 -41.45
C ASP A 472 2.88 5.02 -41.37
N ASN A 473 3.36 4.12 -42.25
CA ASN A 473 4.73 3.63 -42.44
C ASN A 473 5.10 2.34 -41.67
N LEU A 474 4.63 1.22 -42.25
CA LEU A 474 5.25 -0.09 -42.15
C LEU A 474 6.54 -0.09 -42.96
N LEU A 475 7.66 -0.41 -42.31
CA LEU A 475 8.79 -1.27 -42.74
C LEU A 475 10.06 -0.86 -41.98
N GLU A 476 10.10 -1.14 -40.67
CA GLU A 476 11.32 -1.49 -39.94
C GLU A 476 10.92 -2.21 -38.65
N ALA A 477 11.52 -3.37 -38.45
CA ALA A 477 11.19 -4.30 -37.39
C ALA A 477 11.84 -3.84 -36.08
N ASP A 478 11.14 -3.03 -35.30
CA ASP A 478 11.51 -2.76 -33.92
C ASP A 478 10.65 -3.62 -32.98
N PHE A 479 11.24 -4.70 -32.47
CA PHE A 479 10.93 -5.23 -31.15
C PHE A 479 11.38 -4.22 -30.08
N ALA A 480 10.87 -2.99 -30.18
CA ALA A 480 11.01 -2.00 -29.14
C ALA A 480 10.34 -2.58 -27.90
N PHE A 481 11.14 -2.84 -26.87
CA PHE A 481 10.65 -2.89 -25.50
C PHE A 481 9.58 -1.81 -25.37
N PRO A 482 8.41 -2.08 -24.78
CA PRO A 482 7.61 -1.00 -24.28
C PRO A 482 8.57 -0.17 -23.44
N ARG A 483 8.77 1.09 -23.84
CA ARG A 483 9.30 2.13 -22.98
C ARG A 483 8.39 2.16 -21.75
N GLN A 484 8.57 1.22 -20.83
CA GLN A 484 8.46 1.49 -19.41
C GLN A 484 9.60 2.48 -19.21
N LEU A 485 9.27 3.76 -19.40
CA LEU A 485 10.21 4.85 -19.25
C LEU A 485 10.76 4.68 -17.84
N PHE A 486 12.05 4.40 -17.78
CA PHE A 486 12.79 4.37 -16.54
C PHE A 486 12.49 5.67 -15.80
N SER A 487 11.84 5.59 -14.65
CA SER A 487 11.82 6.74 -13.75
C SER A 487 13.26 7.09 -13.39
N GLU A 488 13.59 8.37 -13.20
CA GLU A 488 14.93 8.85 -12.83
C GLU A 488 15.55 8.11 -11.61
N ASP A 489 14.74 7.47 -10.77
CA ASP A 489 15.16 6.67 -9.60
C ASP A 489 15.37 5.16 -9.84
N SER A 490 15.15 4.63 -11.04
CA SER A 490 15.49 3.22 -11.32
C SER A 490 17.01 3.13 -11.46
N PRO A 491 17.72 2.27 -10.72
CA PRO A 491 19.17 2.17 -10.87
C PRO A 491 19.48 1.83 -12.32
N ALA A 492 20.46 2.51 -12.90
CA ALA A 492 20.94 2.21 -14.24
C ALA A 492 21.35 0.73 -14.25
N LEU A 493 20.51 -0.13 -14.81
CA LEU A 493 20.76 -1.55 -14.95
C LEU A 493 21.80 -1.71 -16.07
N PRO A 494 23.05 -2.10 -15.77
CA PRO A 494 24.09 -2.16 -16.80
C PRO A 494 23.70 -3.12 -17.94
N ALA A 495 22.99 -4.20 -17.62
CA ALA A 495 22.40 -5.11 -18.58
C ALA A 495 21.53 -4.45 -19.65
N PHE A 496 20.83 -3.36 -19.32
CA PHE A 496 19.89 -2.72 -20.23
C PHE A 496 20.53 -1.81 -21.26
N SER A 497 21.79 -1.39 -21.04
CA SER A 497 22.57 -0.71 -22.08
C SER A 497 23.21 -1.68 -23.07
N ARG A 498 23.27 -2.98 -22.75
CA ARG A 498 23.78 -4.04 -23.65
C ARG A 498 22.71 -4.41 -24.70
N PRO A 499 23.10 -4.66 -25.97
CA PRO A 499 22.17 -4.99 -27.04
C PRO A 499 21.45 -6.33 -26.80
N VAL A 500 20.24 -6.47 -27.32
CA VAL A 500 19.52 -7.75 -27.32
C VAL A 500 20.05 -8.63 -28.45
N MET A 501 20.70 -9.72 -28.07
CA MET A 501 21.24 -10.71 -29.03
C MET A 501 20.23 -11.80 -29.37
N PHE A 502 19.29 -12.10 -28.46
CA PHE A 502 18.28 -13.14 -28.59
C PHE A 502 16.87 -12.55 -28.45
N PRO A 503 16.15 -12.30 -29.56
CA PRO A 503 14.82 -11.67 -29.51
C PRO A 503 13.78 -12.47 -28.71
N ASP A 504 13.85 -13.80 -28.75
CA ASP A 504 12.92 -14.69 -28.03
C ASP A 504 13.27 -14.85 -26.54
N ASP A 505 14.48 -14.45 -26.14
CA ASP A 505 14.89 -14.41 -24.73
C ASP A 505 15.76 -13.18 -24.45
N PRO A 506 15.14 -11.99 -24.31
CA PRO A 506 15.85 -10.71 -24.34
C PRO A 506 16.82 -10.45 -23.20
N ASN A 507 16.87 -11.30 -22.18
CA ASN A 507 17.80 -11.18 -21.06
C ASN A 507 19.07 -12.02 -21.23
N LYS A 508 19.09 -12.95 -22.20
CA LYS A 508 20.19 -13.87 -22.41
C LYS A 508 21.48 -13.15 -22.80
N ASP A 509 22.56 -13.50 -22.12
CA ASP A 509 23.91 -12.93 -22.22
C ASP A 509 24.00 -11.43 -21.89
N ARG A 510 23.08 -10.90 -21.09
CA ARG A 510 23.04 -9.48 -20.71
C ARG A 510 23.35 -9.20 -19.25
N PHE A 511 23.41 -10.21 -18.38
CA PHE A 511 23.63 -10.08 -16.94
C PHE A 511 24.89 -10.83 -16.48
N GLY A 512 25.91 -10.87 -17.33
CA GLY A 512 27.21 -11.48 -17.03
C GLY A 512 27.27 -13.01 -17.25
N GLY A 513 26.15 -13.65 -17.62
CA GLY A 513 26.11 -15.07 -18.03
C GLY A 513 26.40 -16.09 -16.93
N GLN A 514 26.58 -15.67 -15.67
CA GLN A 514 26.96 -16.55 -14.57
C GLN A 514 25.93 -16.52 -13.43
N MET A 515 25.63 -17.70 -12.87
CA MET A 515 24.75 -17.83 -11.69
C MET A 515 25.46 -17.48 -10.38
N GLU A 516 26.77 -17.33 -10.39
CA GLU A 516 27.59 -16.99 -9.23
C GLU A 516 28.59 -15.88 -9.61
N SER A 517 28.63 -14.82 -8.82
CA SER A 517 29.57 -13.71 -8.98
C SER A 517 29.81 -13.04 -7.63
N GLU A 518 31.07 -12.70 -7.32
CA GLU A 518 31.45 -12.05 -6.05
C GLU A 518 30.89 -12.78 -4.80
N GLY A 519 30.79 -14.12 -4.88
CA GLY A 519 30.23 -14.98 -3.82
C GLY A 519 28.71 -14.93 -3.65
N PHE A 520 27.99 -14.11 -4.42
CA PHE A 520 26.53 -14.19 -4.52
C PHE A 520 26.13 -15.32 -5.45
N ILE A 521 25.10 -16.09 -5.08
CA ILE A 521 24.66 -17.27 -5.82
C ILE A 521 23.17 -17.17 -6.12
N LEU A 522 22.78 -17.31 -7.39
CA LEU A 522 21.40 -17.47 -7.83
C LEU A 522 21.02 -18.97 -7.84
N LYS A 523 20.17 -19.38 -6.90
CA LYS A 523 19.65 -20.74 -6.78
C LYS A 523 18.25 -20.84 -7.39
N VAL A 524 18.01 -21.95 -8.09
CA VAL A 524 16.71 -22.24 -8.71
C VAL A 524 16.14 -23.52 -8.14
N LYS A 525 14.85 -23.50 -7.78
CA LYS A 525 14.08 -24.70 -7.39
C LYS A 525 12.78 -24.76 -8.19
N PHE A 526 12.42 -25.96 -8.62
CA PHE A 526 11.15 -26.24 -9.29
C PHE A 526 10.18 -26.94 -8.33
N GLU A 527 8.92 -26.53 -8.34
CA GLU A 527 7.83 -27.19 -7.63
C GLU A 527 6.70 -27.51 -8.61
N ASP A 528 6.10 -28.70 -8.44
CA ASP A 528 4.96 -29.12 -9.24
C ASP A 528 3.72 -28.27 -8.92
N THR A 529 2.91 -28.04 -9.96
CA THR A 529 1.58 -27.46 -9.81
C THR A 529 0.52 -28.50 -10.11
N ASN A 530 -0.74 -28.20 -9.84
CA ASN A 530 -1.86 -29.09 -10.18
C ASN A 530 -2.04 -29.25 -11.71
N SER A 531 -1.35 -28.44 -12.52
CA SER A 531 -1.33 -28.52 -13.97
C SER A 531 0.00 -29.10 -14.46
N ARG A 532 -0.06 -30.05 -15.40
CA ARG A 532 1.15 -30.62 -16.02
C ARG A 532 1.95 -29.60 -16.84
N ASP A 533 1.25 -28.62 -17.42
CA ASP A 533 1.85 -27.58 -18.28
C ASP A 533 2.51 -26.42 -17.52
N TRP A 534 2.32 -26.34 -16.20
CA TRP A 534 2.80 -25.23 -15.39
C TRP A 534 3.72 -25.74 -14.29
N LYS A 535 4.84 -25.04 -14.11
CA LYS A 535 5.77 -25.27 -12.99
C LYS A 535 5.89 -23.99 -12.17
N THR A 536 6.05 -24.15 -10.88
CA THR A 536 6.50 -23.04 -10.03
C THR A 536 8.02 -23.03 -10.01
N VAL A 537 8.62 -21.89 -10.34
CA VAL A 537 10.05 -21.63 -10.21
C VAL A 537 10.27 -20.73 -9.01
N ILE A 538 11.22 -21.11 -8.16
CA ILE A 538 11.67 -20.30 -7.02
C ILE A 538 13.11 -19.89 -7.31
N LEU A 539 13.30 -18.60 -7.58
CA LEU A 539 14.61 -17.97 -7.74
C LEU A 539 15.03 -17.43 -6.37
N THR A 540 16.21 -17.81 -5.88
CA THR A 540 16.74 -17.35 -4.59
C THR A 540 18.15 -16.83 -4.79
N VAL A 541 18.34 -15.53 -4.61
CA VAL A 541 19.66 -14.92 -4.51
C VAL A 541 20.15 -15.13 -3.08
N GLN A 542 21.30 -15.78 -2.94
CA GLN A 542 21.97 -16.01 -1.67
C GLN A 542 23.22 -15.13 -1.61
N ALA A 543 23.27 -14.23 -0.63
CA ALA A 543 24.47 -13.47 -0.33
C ALA A 543 25.47 -14.32 0.48
N PRO A 544 26.79 -14.10 0.32
CA PRO A 544 27.80 -14.81 1.08
C PRO A 544 27.80 -14.35 2.55
N ARG A 545 28.17 -15.26 3.47
CA ARG A 545 28.05 -15.04 4.92
C ARG A 545 28.80 -13.79 5.43
N ALA A 546 29.91 -13.45 4.78
CA ALA A 546 30.75 -12.30 5.13
C ALA A 546 30.22 -10.97 4.56
N THR A 547 29.29 -11.02 3.60
CA THR A 547 28.74 -9.80 3.00
C THR A 547 27.65 -9.23 3.87
N ASN A 548 27.75 -7.92 4.10
CA ASN A 548 26.82 -7.18 4.91
C ASN A 548 25.57 -6.80 4.10
N VAL A 549 24.54 -7.64 4.18
CA VAL A 549 23.21 -7.36 3.62
C VAL A 549 22.29 -6.96 4.76
N GLY A 550 21.88 -5.71 4.77
CA GLY A 550 21.05 -5.10 5.80
C GLY A 550 19.55 -5.20 5.50
N ILE A 551 18.72 -4.91 6.51
CA ILE A 551 17.28 -4.74 6.33
C ILE A 551 17.01 -3.59 5.36
N GLY A 552 16.27 -3.87 4.28
CA GLY A 552 15.97 -2.88 3.22
C GLY A 552 16.94 -2.90 2.03
N ASP A 553 17.88 -3.85 1.97
CA ASP A 553 18.62 -4.12 0.74
C ASP A 553 17.73 -4.92 -0.24
N PHE A 554 17.92 -4.72 -1.55
CA PHE A 554 17.09 -5.31 -2.60
C PHE A 554 17.92 -5.97 -3.71
N ALA A 555 17.32 -6.99 -4.34
CA ALA A 555 17.74 -7.54 -5.62
C ALA A 555 16.68 -7.25 -6.69
N TRP A 556 17.11 -6.80 -7.86
CA TRP A 556 16.25 -6.58 -9.02
C TRP A 556 16.24 -7.81 -9.90
N PHE A 557 15.09 -8.43 -10.08
CA PHE A 557 14.90 -9.57 -10.97
C PHE A 557 14.35 -9.08 -12.32
N SER A 558 15.14 -9.23 -13.37
CA SER A 558 14.72 -9.05 -14.76
C SER A 558 14.22 -10.39 -15.32
N LEU A 559 12.93 -10.45 -15.65
CA LEU A 559 12.23 -11.59 -16.20
C LEU A 559 11.93 -11.37 -17.68
N HIS A 560 11.44 -12.41 -18.35
CA HIS A 560 10.99 -12.32 -19.73
C HIS A 560 9.87 -11.26 -19.90
N PRO A 561 9.79 -10.51 -21.02
CA PRO A 561 8.77 -9.47 -21.24
C PRO A 561 7.30 -9.94 -21.18
N THR A 562 7.05 -11.25 -21.18
CA THR A 562 5.70 -11.82 -20.97
C THR A 562 5.23 -11.80 -19.51
N PHE A 563 6.11 -11.43 -18.57
CA PHE A 563 5.72 -11.11 -17.21
C PHE A 563 5.32 -9.63 -17.15
N SER A 564 4.27 -9.32 -16.40
CA SER A 564 3.82 -7.94 -16.20
C SER A 564 3.75 -7.66 -14.70
N PRO A 565 4.70 -6.90 -14.14
CA PRO A 565 5.90 -6.33 -14.79
C PRO A 565 6.99 -7.38 -15.03
N SER A 566 7.91 -7.09 -15.97
CA SER A 566 9.08 -7.93 -16.26
C SER A 566 10.27 -7.62 -15.36
N LEU A 567 10.34 -6.42 -14.76
CA LEU A 567 11.35 -6.06 -13.78
C LEU A 567 10.72 -5.99 -12.38
N ILE A 568 11.26 -6.74 -11.42
CA ILE A 568 10.69 -6.88 -10.07
C ILE A 568 11.76 -6.61 -9.03
N LYS A 569 11.51 -5.65 -8.13
CA LYS A 569 12.38 -5.35 -7.00
C LYS A 569 11.98 -6.24 -5.81
N VAL A 570 12.91 -7.03 -5.28
CA VAL A 570 12.66 -8.01 -4.21
C VAL A 570 13.59 -7.74 -3.03
N ALA A 571 13.02 -7.57 -1.84
CA ALA A 571 13.80 -7.30 -0.63
C ALA A 571 14.56 -8.55 -0.14
N PHE A 572 15.75 -8.33 0.40
CA PHE A 572 16.47 -9.36 1.16
C PHE A 572 15.81 -9.57 2.52
N ARG A 573 15.71 -10.84 2.92
CA ARG A 573 15.35 -11.27 4.27
C ARG A 573 16.50 -12.09 4.83
N GLY A 574 17.29 -11.46 5.71
CA GLY A 574 18.63 -11.94 6.03
C GLY A 574 19.48 -12.02 4.75
N GLN A 575 20.21 -13.13 4.58
CA GLN A 575 21.10 -13.30 3.42
C GLN A 575 20.42 -13.80 2.14
N ARG A 576 19.08 -13.70 2.02
CA ARG A 576 18.33 -14.24 0.88
C ARG A 576 17.28 -13.28 0.34
N ALA A 577 17.25 -13.07 -0.98
CA ALA A 577 16.12 -12.49 -1.70
C ALA A 577 15.47 -13.59 -2.55
N GLN A 578 14.15 -13.82 -2.37
CA GLN A 578 13.45 -14.94 -2.99
C GLN A 578 12.24 -14.47 -3.81
N LEU A 579 12.19 -14.91 -5.07
CA LEU A 579 11.11 -14.67 -6.02
C LEU A 579 10.46 -15.99 -6.43
N ARG A 580 9.13 -16.09 -6.34
CA ARG A 580 8.36 -17.28 -6.71
C ARG A 580 7.44 -16.96 -7.90
N LEU A 581 7.59 -17.71 -8.98
CA LEU A 581 6.95 -17.49 -10.28
C LEU A 581 6.24 -18.76 -10.76
N GLN A 582 5.12 -18.65 -11.48
CA GLN A 582 4.61 -19.74 -12.31
C GLN A 582 4.95 -19.52 -13.78
N VAL A 583 5.45 -20.57 -14.41
CA VAL A 583 6.01 -20.54 -15.77
C VAL A 583 5.49 -21.72 -16.59
N TRP A 584 5.44 -21.52 -17.90
CA TRP A 584 5.24 -22.57 -18.90
C TRP A 584 6.35 -22.35 -19.95
N GLY A 585 7.45 -23.09 -19.84
CA GLY A 585 8.67 -22.85 -20.64
C GLY A 585 9.79 -22.14 -19.89
N GLY A 586 11.00 -22.29 -20.43
CA GLY A 586 12.24 -21.66 -19.97
C GLY A 586 12.41 -20.24 -20.50
N PHE A 587 13.24 -19.48 -19.81
CA PHE A 587 13.70 -18.13 -20.18
C PHE A 587 14.92 -17.80 -19.34
N THR A 588 15.62 -16.72 -19.68
CA THR A 588 16.77 -16.23 -18.92
C THR A 588 16.32 -15.20 -17.89
N ALA A 589 16.59 -15.51 -16.61
CA ALA A 589 16.39 -14.60 -15.51
C ALA A 589 17.69 -13.85 -15.22
N GLY A 590 17.64 -12.52 -15.29
CA GLY A 590 18.73 -11.64 -14.86
C GLY A 590 18.48 -11.13 -13.45
N VAL A 591 19.54 -10.93 -12.67
CA VAL A 591 19.49 -10.34 -11.34
C VAL A 591 20.52 -9.23 -11.24
N TRP A 592 20.13 -8.10 -10.65
CA TRP A 592 21.02 -7.00 -10.31
C TRP A 592 20.95 -6.66 -8.82
N ILE A 593 22.11 -6.62 -8.15
CA ILE A 593 22.25 -6.28 -6.74
C ILE A 593 23.00 -4.94 -6.67
N THR A 594 22.23 -3.85 -6.66
CA THR A 594 22.75 -2.49 -6.88
C THR A 594 23.81 -2.08 -5.85
N LYS A 595 23.57 -2.35 -4.57
CA LYS A 595 24.49 -1.97 -3.48
C LYS A 595 25.88 -2.61 -3.60
N ASN A 596 25.95 -3.81 -4.17
CA ASN A 596 27.18 -4.58 -4.33
C ASN A 596 27.73 -4.54 -5.75
N ASN A 597 27.01 -3.92 -6.69
CA ASN A 597 27.36 -3.86 -8.11
C ASN A 597 27.55 -5.27 -8.73
N VAL A 598 26.65 -6.22 -8.41
CA VAL A 598 26.72 -7.63 -8.85
C VAL A 598 25.58 -7.98 -9.80
N GLU A 599 25.90 -8.52 -10.97
CA GLU A 599 24.97 -9.12 -11.93
C GLU A 599 25.02 -10.64 -11.84
N LEU A 600 23.86 -11.31 -11.88
CA LEU A 600 23.76 -12.76 -11.99
C LEU A 600 22.79 -13.09 -13.12
N GLU A 601 23.06 -14.19 -13.82
CA GLU A 601 22.23 -14.66 -14.93
C GLU A 601 21.96 -16.16 -14.79
N CYS A 602 20.72 -16.57 -15.09
CA CYS A 602 20.35 -17.97 -15.14
C CYS A 602 19.40 -18.24 -16.32
N ASP A 603 19.89 -18.97 -17.32
CA ASP A 603 19.05 -19.58 -18.35
C ASP A 603 18.37 -20.82 -17.76
N LEU A 604 17.07 -20.71 -17.46
CA LEU A 604 16.30 -21.78 -16.83
C LEU A 604 16.22 -23.05 -17.69
N SER A 605 16.30 -22.93 -19.01
CA SER A 605 16.23 -24.06 -19.94
C SER A 605 17.51 -24.90 -19.94
N SER A 606 18.64 -24.27 -19.61
CA SER A 606 19.97 -24.90 -19.58
C SER A 606 20.24 -25.73 -18.32
N LEU A 607 19.42 -25.58 -17.27
CA LEU A 607 19.63 -26.26 -16.00
C LEU A 607 19.38 -27.77 -16.11
N ALA A 608 20.33 -28.57 -15.64
CA ALA A 608 20.19 -30.03 -15.62
C ALA A 608 18.92 -30.49 -14.88
N MET A 609 18.58 -29.81 -13.79
CA MET A 609 17.39 -30.08 -12.96
C MET A 609 16.08 -29.50 -13.49
N ALA A 610 16.10 -28.77 -14.62
CA ALA A 610 14.88 -28.21 -15.19
C ALA A 610 13.95 -29.32 -15.70
N PRO A 611 12.64 -29.26 -15.38
CA PRO A 611 11.64 -30.15 -15.95
C PRO A 611 11.58 -30.04 -17.48
N ASP A 612 11.14 -31.10 -18.16
CA ASP A 612 11.08 -31.13 -19.64
C ASP A 612 10.28 -29.97 -20.24
N ILE A 613 9.18 -29.58 -19.58
CA ILE A 613 8.36 -28.43 -20.02
C ILE A 613 9.13 -27.10 -20.01
N ILE A 614 10.21 -26.98 -19.24
CA ILE A 614 11.09 -25.81 -19.16
C ILE A 614 12.26 -25.92 -20.16
N LYS A 615 12.67 -27.13 -20.51
CA LYS A 615 13.75 -27.38 -21.48
C LYS A 615 13.26 -27.30 -22.93
N LEU A 616 12.03 -27.72 -23.17
CA LEU A 616 11.47 -27.93 -24.52
C LEU A 616 10.60 -26.78 -25.02
N ARG A 617 10.23 -25.86 -24.15
CA ARG A 617 9.41 -24.67 -24.44
C ARG A 617 10.03 -23.47 -23.77
#